data_AF-A0A8S9WHA6-F1
#
_entry.id   AF-A0A8S9WHA6-F1
#
_cell.length_a   1.000
_cell.length_b   1.000
_cell.length_c   1.000
_cell.angle_alpha   90.00
_cell.angle_beta   90.00
_cell.angle_gamma   90.00
#
_symmetry.space_group_name_H-M   'P 1'
#
loop_
_entity.id
_entity.type
_entity.pdbx_description
1 polymer ?
#
loop_
_entity_poly.entity_id
_entity_poly.type
_entity_poly.pdbx_seq_one_letter_code
_entity_poly.pdbx_strand_id
1 'polypeptide(L)'
;MNILLDFLIDTHSLEQDKRIRLKPNKQDKEHFENLFTGNTSNINSNIVNNYDFFLKKISAETLTTGQIYESFKKLTMVLITLDRGQDEPQLIFESLNSTGVDLTAGDLVRNYILMDLEPFEQERMYKNYWVKIENLTGDIAEFVRNYLMFKLKVWVKKADAYPVFKNFSIVQYNKNKESILQDLLS
;
A
#
# COMPACT_ATOMS: atom_id res chain seq x y z
N MET A 1 -16.83 13.31 25.95
CA MET A 1 -16.36 13.07 24.57
C MET A 1 -15.00 12.43 24.68
N ASN A 2 -14.88 11.17 24.26
CA ASN A 2 -13.60 10.47 24.27
C ASN A 2 -13.16 10.41 22.80
N ILE A 3 -12.33 11.38 22.41
CA ILE A 3 -11.94 11.60 21.01
C ILE A 3 -11.38 10.32 20.36
N LEU A 4 -10.68 9.47 21.13
CA LEU A 4 -10.19 8.17 20.67
C LEU A 4 -11.33 7.20 20.33
N LEU A 5 -12.31 7.07 21.23
CA LEU A 5 -13.47 6.19 21.05
C LEU A 5 -14.46 6.71 20.01
N ASP A 6 -14.53 8.02 19.81
CA ASP A 6 -15.53 8.65 18.96
C ASP A 6 -15.07 8.71 17.49
N PHE A 7 -13.75 8.77 17.21
CA PHE A 7 -13.23 8.99 15.86
C PHE A 7 -12.24 7.94 15.35
N LEU A 8 -11.50 7.26 16.22
CA LEU A 8 -10.44 6.33 15.80
C LEU A 8 -10.76 4.88 16.11
N ILE A 9 -11.61 4.64 17.12
CA ILE A 9 -12.03 3.30 17.52
C ILE A 9 -13.51 3.11 17.16
N ASP A 10 -13.85 1.95 16.61
CA ASP A 10 -15.22 1.46 16.48
C ASP A 10 -15.52 0.57 17.70
N THR A 11 -16.23 1.12 18.67
CA THR A 11 -16.61 0.42 19.90
C THR A 11 -17.64 -0.69 19.68
N HIS A 12 -18.30 -0.73 18.53
CA HIS A 12 -19.32 -1.71 18.19
C HIS A 12 -18.78 -2.91 17.40
N SER A 13 -17.54 -2.84 16.91
CA SER A 13 -16.90 -3.96 16.25
C SER A 13 -16.52 -5.06 17.25
N LEU A 14 -17.07 -6.26 17.04
CA LEU A 14 -16.73 -7.48 17.79
C LEU A 14 -15.39 -8.07 17.37
N GLU A 15 -14.89 -7.72 16.18
CA GLU A 15 -13.58 -8.14 15.69
C GLU A 15 -12.52 -7.11 16.09
N GLN A 16 -11.48 -7.57 16.80
CA GLN A 16 -10.38 -6.74 17.29
C GLN A 16 -9.64 -6.02 16.15
N ASP A 17 -9.48 -6.72 15.00
CA ASP A 17 -8.88 -6.24 13.75
C ASP A 17 -9.70 -5.20 12.96
N LYS A 18 -10.96 -4.99 13.35
CA LYS A 18 -11.86 -3.98 12.77
C LYS A 18 -12.15 -2.83 13.72
N ARG A 19 -11.59 -2.89 14.92
CA ARG A 19 -11.85 -1.91 15.97
C ARG A 19 -11.14 -0.58 15.72
N ILE A 20 -10.03 -0.55 14.98
CA ILE A 20 -9.38 0.70 14.58
C ILE A 20 -9.85 1.09 13.18
N ARG A 21 -10.37 2.33 13.05
CA ARG A 21 -11.01 2.83 11.83
C ARG A 21 -10.01 3.09 10.69
N LEU A 22 -8.80 3.53 11.02
CA LEU A 22 -7.72 3.71 10.06
C LEU A 22 -6.92 2.42 9.93
N LYS A 23 -6.87 1.87 8.71
CA LYS A 23 -6.11 0.66 8.42
C LYS A 23 -4.89 1.02 7.59
N PRO A 24 -3.69 1.09 8.18
CA PRO A 24 -2.48 1.27 7.41
C PRO A 24 -2.19 0.01 6.58
N ASN A 25 -1.11 0.05 5.79
CA ASN A 25 -0.64 -1.15 5.09
C ASN A 25 -0.28 -2.26 6.10
N LYS A 26 -0.15 -3.51 5.63
CA LYS A 26 0.07 -4.65 6.52
C LYS A 26 1.38 -4.60 7.30
N GLN A 27 2.43 -3.99 6.75
CA GLN A 27 3.73 -3.86 7.42
C GLN A 27 3.66 -2.89 8.59
N ASP A 28 2.92 -1.79 8.43
CA ASP A 28 2.73 -0.77 9.47
C ASP A 28 1.60 -1.10 10.45
N LYS A 29 0.74 -2.08 10.14
CA LYS A 29 -0.46 -2.41 10.92
C LYS A 29 -0.13 -2.71 12.38
N GLU A 30 0.78 -3.65 12.64
CA GLU A 30 1.15 -4.04 14.00
C GLU A 30 1.70 -2.84 14.80
N HIS A 31 2.58 -2.05 14.19
CA HIS A 31 3.16 -0.87 14.81
C HIS A 31 2.12 0.20 15.11
N PHE A 32 1.16 0.40 14.21
CA PHE A 32 0.06 1.34 14.42
C PHE A 32 -0.87 0.89 15.56
N GLU A 33 -1.22 -0.40 15.62
CA GLU A 33 -2.08 -0.95 16.67
C GLU A 33 -1.43 -0.83 18.05
N ASN A 34 -0.10 -1.02 18.13
CA ASN A 34 0.68 -0.85 19.35
C ASN A 34 0.63 0.58 19.93
N LEU A 35 0.43 1.60 19.08
CA LEU A 35 0.24 2.98 19.55
C LEU A 35 -1.05 3.14 20.38
N PHE A 36 -2.08 2.34 20.12
CA PHE A 36 -3.35 2.41 20.86
C PHE A 36 -3.30 1.66 22.19
N THR A 37 -2.41 0.66 22.32
CA THR A 37 -2.25 -0.15 23.54
C THR A 37 -1.15 0.38 24.46
N GLY A 38 -0.38 1.37 24.01
CA GLY A 38 0.75 1.94 24.75
C GLY A 38 1.98 1.03 24.75
N ASN A 39 2.01 -0.02 23.93
CA ASN A 39 3.12 -0.95 23.84
C ASN A 39 4.15 -0.50 22.79
N THR A 40 4.80 0.63 23.03
CA THR A 40 5.81 1.21 22.12
C THR A 40 7.20 0.64 22.36
N SER A 41 7.30 -0.68 22.42
CA SER A 41 8.59 -1.37 22.46
C SER A 41 9.45 -0.89 21.29
N ASN A 42 10.73 -0.63 21.56
CA ASN A 42 11.73 0.08 20.77
C ASN A 42 11.96 -0.47 19.34
N ILE A 43 10.98 -0.31 18.44
CA ILE A 43 11.00 -0.85 17.08
C ILE A 43 11.14 0.31 16.08
N ASN A 44 12.13 0.20 15.19
CA ASN A 44 12.38 1.18 14.13
C ASN A 44 11.25 1.14 13.08
N SER A 45 10.17 1.88 13.32
CA SER A 45 9.03 2.02 12.41
C SER A 45 8.75 3.48 12.12
N ASN A 46 8.55 3.80 10.82
CA ASN A 46 8.25 5.16 10.39
C ASN A 46 6.94 5.69 11.02
N ILE A 47 5.94 4.83 11.25
CA ILE A 47 4.66 5.27 11.84
C ILE A 47 4.83 5.67 13.30
N VAL A 48 5.64 4.93 14.06
CA VAL A 48 5.96 5.23 15.46
C VAL A 48 6.82 6.48 15.55
N ASN A 49 7.88 6.55 14.72
CA ASN A 49 8.75 7.73 14.65
C ASN A 49 7.98 9.01 14.31
N ASN A 50 7.03 8.95 13.36
CA ASN A 50 6.18 10.07 13.01
C ASN A 50 5.24 10.45 14.16
N TYR A 51 4.62 9.47 14.81
CA TYR A 51 3.77 9.72 15.98
C TYR A 51 4.56 10.44 17.09
N ASP A 52 5.72 9.93 17.47
CA ASP A 52 6.57 10.53 18.51
C ASP A 52 7.05 11.93 18.13
N PHE A 53 7.40 12.14 16.86
CA PHE A 53 7.76 13.46 16.34
C PHE A 53 6.63 14.47 16.54
N PHE A 54 5.40 14.15 16.11
CA PHE A 54 4.26 15.05 16.25
C PHE A 54 3.87 15.24 17.71
N LEU A 55 3.89 14.18 18.52
CA LEU A 55 3.64 14.27 19.96
C LEU A 55 4.61 15.23 20.65
N LYS A 56 5.90 15.15 20.31
CA LYS A 56 6.93 16.07 20.83
C LYS A 56 6.71 17.50 20.34
N LYS A 57 6.34 17.71 19.08
CA LYS A 57 6.07 19.04 18.52
C LYS A 57 4.85 19.71 19.14
N ILE A 58 3.79 18.94 19.38
CA ILE A 58 2.56 19.43 20.02
C ILE A 58 2.83 19.73 21.50
N SER A 59 3.51 18.82 22.20
CA SER A 59 3.88 19.00 23.62
C SER A 59 4.84 20.18 23.87
N ALA A 60 5.57 20.63 22.85
CA ALA A 60 6.42 21.80 22.95
C ALA A 60 5.63 23.13 22.92
N GLU A 61 4.29 23.08 22.72
CA GLU A 61 3.37 24.22 22.74
C GLU A 61 3.76 25.39 21.81
N THR A 62 4.55 25.11 20.78
CA THR A 62 4.97 26.10 19.78
C THR A 62 3.82 26.63 18.93
N LEU A 63 2.73 25.86 18.84
CA LEU A 63 1.49 26.23 18.18
C LEU A 63 0.32 25.95 19.13
N THR A 64 -0.66 26.85 19.14
CA THR A 64 -1.92 26.63 19.84
C THR A 64 -2.76 25.56 19.14
N THR A 65 -3.65 24.89 19.87
CA THR A 65 -4.59 23.91 19.30
C THR A 65 -5.44 24.51 18.16
N GLY A 66 -5.83 25.79 18.28
CA GLY A 66 -6.56 26.50 17.22
C GLY A 66 -5.73 26.67 15.95
N GLN A 67 -4.45 27.02 16.07
CA GLN A 67 -3.56 27.13 14.90
C GLN A 67 -3.30 25.78 14.22
N ILE A 68 -3.20 24.71 15.00
CA ILE A 68 -3.09 23.34 14.47
C ILE A 68 -4.35 23.00 13.67
N TYR A 69 -5.53 23.23 14.25
CA TYR A 69 -6.81 22.99 13.59
C TYR A 69 -6.98 23.79 12.29
N GLU A 70 -6.66 25.09 12.29
CA GLU A 70 -6.69 25.91 11.08
C GLU A 70 -5.66 25.46 10.04
N SER A 71 -4.55 24.84 10.45
CA SER A 71 -3.58 24.26 9.52
C SER A 71 -4.12 23.00 8.84
N PHE A 72 -4.89 22.16 9.56
CA PHE A 72 -5.56 21.00 8.95
C PHE A 72 -6.58 21.40 7.87
N LYS A 73 -7.26 22.55 8.02
CA LYS A 73 -8.18 23.05 6.99
C LYS A 73 -7.50 23.43 5.67
N LYS A 74 -6.18 23.63 5.68
CA LYS A 74 -5.39 23.91 4.48
C LYS A 74 -5.04 22.63 3.70
N LEU A 75 -5.25 21.45 4.28
CA LEU A 75 -5.04 20.18 3.58
C LEU A 75 -6.13 20.01 2.53
N THR A 76 -5.71 19.71 1.30
CA THR A 76 -6.61 19.34 0.22
C THR A 76 -6.66 17.83 0.11
N MET A 77 -7.86 17.26 0.24
CA MET A 77 -8.09 15.83 0.06
C MET A 77 -8.78 15.60 -1.28
N VAL A 78 -8.24 14.70 -2.09
CA VAL A 78 -8.88 14.21 -3.30
C VAL A 78 -9.48 12.85 -2.98
N LEU A 79 -10.81 12.75 -3.04
CA LEU A 79 -11.52 11.48 -2.92
C LEU A 79 -11.91 10.99 -4.32
N ILE A 80 -11.49 9.77 -4.64
CA ILE A 80 -11.84 9.10 -5.90
C ILE A 80 -12.71 7.90 -5.53
N THR A 81 -13.93 7.88 -6.06
CA THR A 81 -14.86 6.77 -5.90
C THR A 81 -14.93 6.04 -7.24
N LEU A 82 -14.96 4.72 -7.20
CA LEU A 82 -14.96 3.86 -8.39
C LEU A 82 -16.23 3.02 -8.41
N ASP A 83 -16.93 3.06 -9.55
CA ASP A 83 -18.09 2.22 -9.81
C ASP A 83 -17.64 0.88 -10.39
N ARG A 84 -17.83 -0.18 -9.61
CA ARG A 84 -17.44 -1.55 -10.00
C ARG A 84 -18.08 -1.94 -11.33
N GLY A 85 -17.26 -2.34 -12.30
CA GLY A 85 -17.69 -2.81 -13.62
C GLY A 85 -18.05 -1.70 -14.61
N GLN A 86 -17.93 -0.43 -14.22
CA GLN A 86 -17.99 0.73 -15.14
C GLN A 86 -16.63 1.39 -15.23
N ASP A 87 -16.01 1.65 -14.09
CA ASP A 87 -14.67 2.19 -14.02
C ASP A 87 -13.62 1.08 -14.09
N GLU A 88 -12.46 1.44 -14.65
CA GLU A 88 -11.27 0.61 -14.71
C GLU A 88 -10.25 1.14 -13.67
N PRO A 89 -10.24 0.61 -12.43
CA PRO A 89 -9.42 1.12 -11.33
C PRO A 89 -7.95 1.24 -11.71
N GLN A 90 -7.46 0.25 -12.43
CA GLN A 90 -6.12 0.18 -12.97
C GLN A 90 -5.77 1.38 -13.88
N LEU A 91 -6.65 1.75 -14.82
CA LEU A 91 -6.37 2.88 -15.74
C LEU A 91 -6.40 4.21 -14.99
N ILE A 92 -7.35 4.37 -14.07
CA ILE A 92 -7.44 5.57 -13.24
C ILE A 92 -6.18 5.72 -12.39
N PHE A 93 -5.75 4.65 -11.74
CA PHE A 93 -4.54 4.67 -10.93
C PHE A 93 -3.27 4.93 -11.76
N GLU A 94 -3.11 4.30 -12.93
CA GLU A 94 -2.01 4.58 -13.86
C GLU A 94 -1.99 6.06 -14.29
N SER A 95 -3.17 6.64 -14.57
CA SER A 95 -3.29 8.05 -14.96
C SER A 95 -2.88 9.01 -13.84
N LEU A 96 -3.24 8.72 -12.59
CA LEU A 96 -2.88 9.57 -11.44
C LEU A 96 -1.37 9.56 -11.18
N ASN A 97 -0.74 8.40 -11.25
CA ASN A 97 0.71 8.29 -11.03
C ASN A 97 1.54 8.99 -12.11
N SER A 98 0.99 9.21 -13.30
CA SER A 98 1.66 9.96 -14.37
C SER A 98 1.87 11.45 -14.06
N THR A 99 1.26 11.98 -12.99
CA THR A 99 1.30 13.40 -12.62
C THR A 99 1.99 13.69 -11.28
N GLY A 100 2.66 12.70 -10.67
CA GLY A 100 3.25 12.78 -9.33
C GLY A 100 4.67 12.20 -9.22
N VAL A 101 5.05 11.74 -8.01
CA VAL A 101 6.29 10.95 -7.81
C VAL A 101 6.12 9.60 -8.48
N ASP A 102 7.06 9.24 -9.37
CA ASP A 102 6.99 8.01 -10.13
C ASP A 102 6.97 6.77 -9.22
N LEU A 103 5.94 5.94 -9.37
CA LEU A 103 5.92 4.62 -8.77
C LEU A 103 7.01 3.75 -9.37
N THR A 104 7.61 2.90 -8.53
CA THR A 104 8.57 1.91 -9.03
C THR A 104 7.86 0.86 -9.89
N ALA A 105 8.62 0.18 -10.75
CA ALA A 105 8.06 -0.95 -11.51
C ALA A 105 7.48 -2.03 -10.58
N GLY A 106 8.05 -2.22 -9.38
CA GLY A 106 7.53 -3.14 -8.37
C GLY A 106 6.16 -2.71 -7.84
N ASP A 107 5.97 -1.42 -7.54
CA ASP A 107 4.68 -0.87 -7.14
C ASP A 107 3.62 -1.03 -8.23
N LEU A 108 3.97 -0.71 -9.48
CA LEU A 108 3.07 -0.85 -10.62
C LEU A 108 2.64 -2.31 -10.84
N VAL A 109 3.59 -3.25 -10.72
CA VAL A 109 3.31 -4.70 -10.82
C VAL A 109 2.39 -5.15 -9.68
N ARG A 110 2.65 -4.75 -8.44
CA ARG A 110 1.79 -5.06 -7.29
C ARG A 110 0.36 -4.61 -7.55
N ASN A 111 0.22 -3.35 -7.96
CA ASN A 111 -1.07 -2.73 -8.20
C ASN A 111 -1.79 -3.44 -9.35
N TYR A 112 -1.08 -3.77 -10.44
CA TYR A 112 -1.64 -4.56 -11.53
C TYR A 112 -2.18 -5.91 -11.12
N ILE A 113 -1.46 -6.63 -10.26
CA ILE A 113 -1.89 -7.95 -9.81
C ILE A 113 -3.05 -7.82 -8.83
N LEU A 114 -3.04 -6.85 -7.90
CA LEU A 114 -3.92 -6.87 -6.73
C LEU A 114 -5.15 -5.94 -6.82
N MET A 115 -5.16 -4.92 -7.68
CA MET A 115 -6.13 -3.81 -7.59
C MET A 115 -7.58 -4.20 -7.93
N ASP A 116 -7.78 -5.04 -8.95
CA ASP A 116 -9.13 -5.43 -9.40
C ASP A 116 -9.61 -6.76 -8.78
N LEU A 117 -8.98 -7.21 -7.70
CA LEU A 117 -9.38 -8.44 -7.00
C LEU A 117 -10.45 -8.13 -5.93
N GLU A 118 -11.38 -9.06 -5.74
CA GLU A 118 -12.30 -8.99 -4.60
C GLU A 118 -11.54 -9.02 -3.27
N PRO A 119 -12.03 -8.38 -2.19
CA PRO A 119 -11.26 -8.19 -0.95
C PRO A 119 -10.66 -9.47 -0.38
N PHE A 120 -11.41 -10.58 -0.40
CA PHE A 120 -10.94 -11.87 0.07
C PHE A 120 -9.78 -12.41 -0.78
N GLU A 121 -9.91 -12.34 -2.11
CA GLU A 121 -8.88 -12.80 -3.04
C GLU A 121 -7.66 -11.89 -3.01
N GLN A 122 -7.84 -10.58 -2.89
CA GLN A 122 -6.76 -9.63 -2.71
C GLN A 122 -5.94 -9.95 -1.46
N GLU A 123 -6.61 -10.25 -0.33
CA GLU A 123 -5.93 -10.64 0.90
C GLU A 123 -5.20 -11.97 0.76
N ARG A 124 -5.84 -12.98 0.15
CA ARG A 124 -5.25 -14.30 -0.15
C ARG A 124 -4.00 -14.15 -1.01
N MET A 125 -4.09 -13.45 -2.14
CA MET A 125 -2.97 -13.22 -3.06
C MET A 125 -1.83 -12.48 -2.39
N TYR A 126 -2.13 -11.44 -1.62
CA TYR A 126 -1.11 -10.67 -0.92
C TYR A 126 -0.36 -11.53 0.11
N LYS A 127 -1.08 -12.23 1.00
CA LYS A 127 -0.47 -13.02 2.09
C LYS A 127 0.30 -14.24 1.56
N ASN A 128 -0.27 -14.96 0.60
CA ASN A 128 0.26 -16.25 0.18
C ASN A 128 1.41 -16.13 -0.83
N TYR A 129 1.44 -15.02 -1.58
CA TYR A 129 2.40 -14.82 -2.67
C TYR A 129 3.19 -13.53 -2.52
N TRP A 130 2.52 -12.37 -2.55
CA TRP A 130 3.21 -11.07 -2.68
C TRP A 130 4.21 -10.84 -1.55
N VAL A 131 3.82 -11.03 -0.29
CA VAL A 131 4.71 -10.88 0.87
C VAL A 131 5.96 -11.77 0.76
N LYS A 132 5.81 -12.98 0.22
CA LYS A 132 6.95 -13.89 0.02
C LYS A 132 7.90 -13.34 -1.05
N ILE A 133 7.37 -12.81 -2.14
CA ILE A 133 8.17 -12.15 -3.19
C ILE A 133 8.94 -10.98 -2.56
N GLU A 134 8.26 -10.07 -1.87
CA GLU A 134 8.91 -8.90 -1.23
C GLU A 134 10.08 -9.31 -0.32
N ASN A 135 9.86 -10.34 0.51
CA ASN A 135 10.86 -10.84 1.45
C ASN A 135 12.06 -11.51 0.77
N LEU A 136 11.87 -12.12 -0.40
CA LEU A 136 12.93 -12.84 -1.13
C LEU A 136 13.73 -11.92 -2.07
N THR A 137 13.13 -10.82 -2.55
CA THR A 137 13.68 -10.08 -3.69
C THR A 137 14.37 -8.77 -3.32
N GLY A 138 14.03 -8.15 -2.19
CA GLY A 138 14.54 -6.82 -1.84
C GLY A 138 14.02 -5.75 -2.81
N ASP A 139 14.81 -5.37 -3.82
CA ASP A 139 14.36 -4.47 -4.89
C ASP A 139 13.47 -5.22 -5.89
N ILE A 140 12.16 -5.11 -5.68
CA ILE A 140 11.13 -5.74 -6.51
C ILE A 140 11.20 -5.24 -7.96
N ALA A 141 11.53 -3.97 -8.19
CA ALA A 141 11.57 -3.41 -9.53
C ALA A 141 12.71 -4.03 -10.35
N GLU A 142 13.88 -4.20 -9.73
CA GLU A 142 15.01 -4.89 -10.35
C GLU A 142 14.74 -6.39 -10.51
N PHE A 143 14.14 -7.03 -9.50
CA PHE A 143 13.74 -8.43 -9.59
C PHE A 143 12.81 -8.71 -10.77
N VAL A 144 11.71 -7.97 -10.90
CA VAL A 144 10.76 -8.15 -12.01
C VAL A 144 11.45 -7.97 -13.35
N ARG A 145 12.32 -6.96 -13.46
CA ARG A 145 13.09 -6.72 -14.68
C ARG A 145 13.99 -7.92 -15.03
N ASN A 146 14.71 -8.47 -14.06
CA ASN A 146 15.57 -9.63 -14.26
C ASN A 146 14.78 -10.89 -14.62
N TYR A 147 13.65 -11.11 -13.95
CA TYR A 147 12.70 -12.18 -14.26
C TYR A 147 12.22 -12.09 -15.72
N LEU A 148 11.82 -10.91 -16.19
CA LEU A 148 11.38 -10.72 -17.58
C LEU A 148 12.52 -10.99 -18.57
N MET A 149 13.73 -10.51 -18.30
CA MET A 149 14.89 -10.80 -19.16
C MET A 149 15.17 -12.30 -19.24
N PHE A 150 15.02 -13.02 -18.12
CA PHE A 150 15.21 -14.47 -18.08
C PHE A 150 14.13 -15.23 -18.87
N LYS A 151 12.86 -14.84 -18.73
CA LYS A 151 11.72 -15.51 -19.39
C LYS A 151 11.65 -15.20 -20.90
N LEU A 152 11.87 -13.95 -21.27
CA LEU A 152 11.76 -13.48 -22.66
C LEU A 152 13.06 -13.64 -23.46
N LYS A 153 14.21 -13.85 -22.81
CA LYS A 153 15.54 -13.89 -23.43
C LYS A 153 15.89 -12.61 -24.21
N VAL A 154 15.35 -11.47 -23.78
CA VAL A 154 15.63 -10.14 -24.35
C VAL A 154 16.01 -9.16 -23.26
N TRP A 155 16.80 -8.15 -23.62
CA TRP A 155 17.12 -7.05 -22.71
C TRP A 155 15.91 -6.16 -22.47
N VAL A 156 15.62 -5.85 -21.22
CA VAL A 156 14.54 -4.94 -20.81
C VAL A 156 15.16 -3.72 -20.15
N LYS A 157 14.76 -2.50 -20.50
CA LYS A 157 15.23 -1.27 -19.81
C LYS A 157 14.48 -1.08 -18.50
N LYS A 158 15.06 -0.36 -17.53
CA LYS A 158 14.39 -0.09 -16.24
C LYS A 158 13.01 0.56 -16.40
N ALA A 159 12.92 1.58 -17.27
CA ALA A 159 11.67 2.29 -17.56
C ALA A 159 10.60 1.41 -18.24
N ASP A 160 11.01 0.36 -18.95
CA ASP A 160 10.11 -0.50 -19.72
C ASP A 160 9.65 -1.74 -18.92
N ALA A 161 10.15 -1.94 -17.70
CA ALA A 161 9.89 -3.15 -16.93
C ALA A 161 8.39 -3.39 -16.71
N TYR A 162 7.63 -2.36 -16.34
CA TYR A 162 6.18 -2.49 -16.14
C TYR A 162 5.39 -2.71 -17.44
N PRO A 163 5.56 -1.88 -18.51
CA PRO A 163 4.90 -2.14 -19.79
C PRO A 163 5.17 -3.54 -20.35
N VAL A 164 6.42 -4.00 -20.27
CA VAL A 164 6.79 -5.35 -20.72
C VAL A 164 6.14 -6.42 -19.85
N PHE A 165 6.11 -6.23 -18.53
CA PHE A 165 5.40 -7.12 -17.61
C PHE A 165 3.91 -7.26 -17.96
N LYS A 166 3.22 -6.15 -18.19
CA LYS A 166 1.79 -6.12 -18.53
C LYS A 166 1.49 -6.81 -19.85
N ASN A 167 2.37 -6.69 -20.84
CA ASN A 167 2.21 -7.43 -22.09
C ASN A 167 2.50 -8.93 -21.90
N PHE A 168 3.56 -9.26 -21.16
CA PHE A 168 3.93 -10.64 -20.84
C PHE A 168 2.83 -11.38 -20.08
N SER A 169 2.20 -10.74 -19.09
CA SER A 169 1.08 -11.32 -18.32
C SER A 169 -0.13 -11.65 -19.19
N ILE A 170 -0.43 -10.81 -20.19
CA ILE A 170 -1.52 -11.03 -21.14
C ILE A 170 -1.17 -12.19 -22.07
N VAL A 171 0.01 -12.17 -22.68
CA VAL A 171 0.40 -13.15 -23.70
C VAL A 171 0.62 -14.54 -23.11
N GLN A 172 1.28 -14.65 -21.95
CA GLN A 172 1.69 -15.95 -21.40
C GLN A 172 0.68 -16.55 -20.43
N TYR A 173 -0.06 -15.71 -19.69
CA TYR A 173 -0.93 -16.17 -18.61
C TYR A 173 -2.40 -15.82 -18.85
N ASN A 174 -2.75 -15.18 -19.97
CA ASN A 174 -4.10 -14.69 -20.24
C ASN A 174 -4.67 -13.88 -19.05
N LYS A 175 -3.83 -13.04 -18.44
CA LYS A 175 -4.13 -12.26 -17.21
C LYS A 175 -4.45 -13.11 -15.96
N ASN A 176 -4.11 -14.40 -15.92
CA ASN A 176 -4.21 -15.19 -14.70
C ASN A 176 -3.17 -14.72 -13.66
N LYS A 177 -3.62 -13.84 -12.77
CA LYS A 177 -2.85 -13.18 -11.72
C LYS A 177 -2.18 -14.17 -10.75
N GLU A 178 -2.87 -15.26 -10.39
CA GLU A 178 -2.34 -16.26 -9.46
C GLU A 178 -1.21 -17.09 -10.10
N SER A 179 -1.36 -17.50 -11.36
CA SER A 179 -0.29 -18.23 -12.08
C SER A 179 0.97 -17.38 -12.27
N ILE A 180 0.82 -16.08 -12.51
CA ILE A 180 1.96 -15.15 -12.59
C ILE A 180 2.70 -15.09 -11.26
N LEU A 181 1.95 -14.96 -10.15
CA LEU A 181 2.53 -14.93 -8.81
C LEU A 181 3.23 -16.24 -8.43
N GLN A 182 2.71 -17.38 -8.84
CA GLN A 182 3.35 -18.69 -8.66
C GLN A 182 4.67 -18.77 -9.43
N ASP A 183 4.69 -18.32 -10.68
CA ASP A 183 5.90 -18.34 -11.51
C ASP A 183 6.97 -17.34 -11.04
N LEU A 184 6.57 -16.21 -10.46
CA LEU A 184 7.50 -15.27 -9.81
C LEU A 184 8.17 -15.86 -8.55
N LEU A 185 7.61 -16.90 -7.94
CA LEU A 185 8.20 -17.60 -6.79
C LEU A 185 8.97 -18.87 -7.17
N SER A 186 9.03 -19.21 -8.45
CA SER A 186 9.67 -20.43 -8.98
C SER A 186 11.13 -20.18 -9.32
#